data_AF-A0A9W8P239-F1
#
_entry.id   AF-A0A9W8P239-F1
#
_cell.length_a   1.000
_cell.length_b   1.000
_cell.length_c   1.000
_cell.angle_alpha   90.00
_cell.angle_beta   90.00
_cell.angle_gamma   90.00
#
_symmetry.space_group_name_H-M   'P 1'
#
loop_
_entity.id
_entity.type
_entity.pdbx_description
1 polymer ?
#
loop_
_entity_poly.entity_id
_entity_poly.type
_entity_poly.pdbx_seq_one_letter_code
_entity_poly.pdbx_strand_id
1 'polypeptide(L)'
;MSSEQSVLPNVNVSLENHLISLLQPLIPITDSALSTQLAQYLSEPKDIIPYDILLSVSRWSRSPAGSNVLRACSPPIDAHSYSMIALLAGTTTSPERKFGPYQPPQEPEQLGAQKKRERKAITTIINGVLSVIGSGAAAWIGSERTNWRQEWRVLFALFVAFVVAISETVLYILWQSRSSSSNKVRKYINAKKEDSENPSLPNSDTTEMEKAHHDGLRLRIQMKSTSAN
;
A
#
# COMPACT_ATOMS: atom_id res chain seq x y z
N MET A 1 -14.74 43.89 2.05
CA MET A 1 -13.43 43.23 2.15
C MET A 1 -13.65 41.94 2.91
N SER A 2 -13.92 40.86 2.16
CA SER A 2 -14.25 39.55 2.71
C SER A 2 -12.96 38.88 3.15
N SER A 3 -12.82 38.68 4.45
CA SER A 3 -11.73 37.92 5.04
C SER A 3 -11.86 36.48 4.57
N GLU A 4 -11.01 36.05 3.65
CA GLU A 4 -10.72 34.62 3.46
C GLU A 4 -10.18 34.10 4.79
N GLN A 5 -11.07 33.53 5.60
CA GLN A 5 -10.69 32.63 6.68
C GLN A 5 -10.10 31.40 6.00
N SER A 6 -8.79 31.41 5.82
CA SER A 6 -8.04 30.20 5.56
C SER A 6 -8.31 29.25 6.73
N VAL A 7 -9.18 28.27 6.47
CA VAL A 7 -9.37 27.11 7.34
C VAL A 7 -8.06 26.33 7.25
N LEU A 8 -7.08 26.74 8.07
CA LEU A 8 -5.91 25.93 8.29
C LEU A 8 -6.40 24.60 8.86
N PRO A 9 -5.86 23.45 8.40
CA PRO A 9 -6.17 22.18 9.04
C PRO A 9 -5.87 22.33 10.53
N ASN A 10 -6.76 21.83 11.40
CA ASN A 10 -6.56 21.75 12.84
C ASN A 10 -5.32 20.87 13.11
N VAL A 11 -4.13 21.48 13.05
CA VAL A 11 -2.86 20.81 13.28
C VAL A 11 -2.59 20.88 14.77
N ASN A 12 -2.47 19.70 15.37
CA ASN A 12 -2.01 19.56 16.73
C ASN A 12 -0.48 19.51 16.76
N VAL A 13 0.09 20.23 17.71
CA VAL A 13 1.54 20.25 17.96
C VAL A 13 1.83 19.82 19.38
N SER A 14 3.00 19.20 19.57
CA SER A 14 3.43 18.79 20.90
C SER A 14 3.77 20.02 21.75
N LEU A 15 3.23 20.09 22.96
CA LEU A 15 3.49 21.14 23.93
C LEU A 15 4.63 20.69 24.85
N GLU A 16 5.83 21.24 24.65
CA GLU A 16 6.97 20.93 25.52
C GLU A 16 6.91 21.69 26.85
N ASN A 17 7.49 21.12 27.91
CA ASN A 17 7.48 21.70 29.27
C ASN A 17 8.01 23.14 29.33
N HIS A 18 8.99 23.47 28.50
CA HIS A 18 9.55 24.82 28.45
C HIS A 18 8.54 25.84 27.88
N LEU A 19 7.73 25.45 26.89
CA LEU A 19 6.66 26.28 26.32
C LEU A 19 5.56 26.54 27.36
N ILE A 20 5.23 25.54 28.18
CA ILE A 20 4.27 25.68 29.29
C ILE A 20 4.74 26.79 30.24
N SER A 21 6.01 26.74 30.67
CA SER A 21 6.58 27.75 31.56
C SER A 21 6.61 29.17 30.97
N LEU A 22 6.73 29.28 29.64
CA LEU A 22 6.69 30.57 28.95
C LEU A 22 5.27 31.09 28.73
N LEU A 23 4.28 30.22 28.52
CA LEU A 23 2.90 30.61 28.25
C LEU A 23 2.11 30.94 29.52
N GLN A 24 2.51 30.38 30.66
CA GLN A 24 1.82 30.56 31.95
C GLN A 24 1.71 32.05 32.39
N PRO A 25 2.74 32.90 32.26
CA PRO A 25 2.65 34.33 32.56
C PRO A 25 1.72 35.12 31.63
N LEU A 26 1.41 34.60 30.43
CA LEU A 26 0.58 35.29 29.43
C LEU A 26 -0.92 35.19 29.73
N ILE A 27 -1.35 34.20 30.52
CA ILE A 27 -2.77 33.96 30.83
C ILE A 27 -3.46 35.21 31.40
N PRO A 28 -2.93 35.91 32.41
CA PRO A 28 -3.61 37.09 32.98
C PRO A 28 -3.52 38.35 32.11
N ILE A 29 -2.68 38.36 31.08
CA ILE A 29 -2.32 39.57 30.30
C ILE A 29 -3.05 39.61 28.94
N THR A 30 -3.36 38.43 28.40
CA THR A 30 -3.96 38.27 27.08
C THR A 30 -5.45 38.59 27.06
N ASP A 31 -6.00 38.80 25.86
CA ASP A 31 -7.45 38.99 25.66
C ASP A 31 -8.25 37.86 26.31
N SER A 32 -9.39 38.19 26.91
CA SER A 32 -10.21 37.25 27.69
C SER A 32 -10.61 35.97 26.93
N ALA A 33 -10.81 36.07 25.62
CA ALA A 33 -11.10 34.92 24.76
C ALA A 33 -9.89 33.99 24.60
N LEU A 34 -8.70 34.56 24.37
CA LEU A 34 -7.45 33.81 24.20
C LEU A 34 -6.98 33.21 25.51
N SER A 35 -7.09 33.94 26.62
CA SER A 35 -6.69 33.46 27.94
C SER A 35 -7.52 32.25 28.38
N THR A 36 -8.84 32.26 28.10
CA THR A 36 -9.72 31.13 28.39
C THR A 36 -9.34 29.89 27.59
N GLN A 37 -9.06 30.05 26.29
CA GLN A 37 -8.60 28.94 25.45
C GLN A 37 -7.25 28.40 25.91
N LEU A 38 -6.29 29.28 26.18
CA LEU A 38 -4.95 28.88 26.63
C LEU A 38 -5.00 28.17 27.99
N ALA A 39 -5.80 28.68 28.94
CA ALA A 39 -5.97 28.09 30.26
C ALA A 39 -6.56 26.68 30.19
N GLN A 40 -7.44 26.39 29.23
CA GLN A 40 -7.98 25.05 29.03
C GLN A 40 -6.91 24.01 28.68
N TYR A 41 -5.90 24.38 27.89
CA TYR A 41 -4.81 23.47 27.50
C TYR A 41 -3.65 23.43 28.51
N LEU A 42 -3.51 24.46 29.34
CA LEU A 42 -2.46 24.54 30.36
C LEU A 42 -2.88 23.97 31.73
N SER A 43 -4.18 23.89 32.01
CA SER A 43 -4.71 23.37 33.30
C SER A 43 -4.72 21.84 33.37
N GLU A 44 -4.90 21.18 32.23
CA GLU A 44 -4.77 19.73 32.11
C GLU A 44 -3.39 19.41 31.53
N PRO A 45 -2.64 18.43 32.06
CA PRO A 45 -1.37 17.99 31.48
C PRO A 45 -1.63 17.29 30.14
N LYS A 46 -1.86 18.09 29.10
CA LYS A 46 -1.95 17.65 27.72
C LYS A 46 -0.66 18.00 27.04
N ASP A 47 0.04 17.00 26.55
CA ASP A 47 1.26 17.15 25.75
C ASP A 47 0.96 17.70 24.34
N ILE A 48 -0.28 18.10 24.07
CA ILE A 48 -0.79 18.45 22.74
C ILE A 48 -1.62 19.73 22.84
N ILE A 49 -1.28 20.71 22.00
CA ILE A 49 -2.02 21.96 21.84
C ILE A 49 -2.33 22.22 20.36
N PRO A 50 -3.51 22.77 20.02
CA PRO A 50 -3.80 23.23 18.66
C PRO A 50 -2.85 24.36 18.23
N TYR A 51 -2.29 24.22 17.03
CA TYR A 51 -1.38 25.20 16.42
C TYR A 51 -2.02 26.59 16.30
N ASP A 52 -3.31 26.65 15.99
CA ASP A 52 -4.04 27.91 15.80
C ASP A 52 -4.02 28.80 17.05
N ILE A 53 -4.02 28.21 18.24
CA ILE A 53 -3.94 28.95 19.50
C ILE A 53 -2.57 29.58 19.64
N LEU A 54 -1.50 28.82 19.41
CA LEU A 54 -0.13 29.36 19.45
C LEU A 54 0.10 30.42 18.36
N LEU A 55 -0.49 30.23 17.18
CA LEU A 55 -0.46 31.20 16.10
C LEU A 55 -1.18 32.49 16.52
N SER A 56 -2.35 32.40 17.17
CA SER A 56 -3.07 33.57 17.67
C SER A 56 -2.29 34.34 18.73
N VAL A 57 -1.61 33.63 19.64
CA VAL A 57 -0.69 34.23 20.63
C VAL A 57 0.48 34.93 19.94
N SER A 58 1.06 34.31 18.91
CA SER A 58 2.15 34.92 18.14
C SER A 58 1.72 36.17 17.36
N ARG A 59 0.47 36.22 16.88
CA ARG A 59 -0.11 37.39 16.21
C ARG A 59 -0.41 38.50 17.21
N TRP A 60 -0.97 38.14 18.37
CA TRP A 60 -1.25 39.08 19.45
C TRP A 60 0.04 39.73 19.98
N SER A 61 1.10 38.96 20.22
CA SER A 61 2.38 39.49 20.71
C SER A 61 3.07 40.46 19.73
N ARG A 62 2.87 40.26 18.42
CA ARG A 62 3.35 41.17 17.35
C ARG A 62 2.47 42.41 17.16
N SER A 63 1.24 42.39 17.67
CA SER A 63 0.33 43.53 17.57
C SER A 63 0.82 44.70 18.45
N PRO A 64 0.52 45.96 18.09
CA PRO A 64 0.88 47.11 18.91
C PRO A 64 0.21 47.07 20.29
N ALA A 65 -1.02 46.54 20.38
CA ALA A 65 -1.71 46.35 21.66
C ALA A 65 -0.97 45.34 22.55
N GLY A 66 -0.71 44.14 22.05
CA GLY A 66 -0.03 43.08 22.83
C GLY A 66 1.40 43.47 23.22
N SER A 67 2.18 44.02 22.30
CA SER A 67 3.57 44.44 22.60
C SER A 67 3.66 45.58 23.63
N ASN A 68 2.72 46.54 23.62
CA ASN A 68 2.66 47.58 24.63
C ASN A 68 2.29 47.02 26.01
N VAL A 69 1.34 46.07 26.06
CA VAL A 69 0.93 45.43 27.31
C VAL A 69 2.08 44.60 27.89
N LEU A 70 2.80 43.82 27.08
CA LEU A 70 3.95 43.02 27.52
C LEU A 70 5.09 43.88 28.09
N ARG A 71 5.33 45.06 27.50
CA ARG A 71 6.31 46.04 28.00
C ARG A 71 5.86 46.75 29.27
N ALA A 72 4.55 46.90 29.49
CA ALA A 72 3.99 47.53 30.67
C ALA A 72 4.00 46.61 31.91
N CYS A 73 4.25 45.32 31.74
CA CYS A 73 4.38 44.37 32.84
C CYS A 73 5.66 44.60 33.66
N SER A 74 5.60 44.25 34.95
CA SER A 74 6.75 44.24 35.85
C SER A 74 6.93 42.81 36.40
N PRO A 75 7.98 42.07 36.01
CA PRO A 75 9.10 42.46 35.15
C PRO A 75 8.72 42.62 33.66
N PRO A 76 9.46 43.44 32.89
CA PRO A 76 9.19 43.64 31.47
C PRO A 76 9.43 42.34 30.71
N ILE A 77 8.40 41.89 30.00
CA ILE A 77 8.43 40.66 29.22
C ILE A 77 8.82 41.01 27.77
N ASP A 78 9.81 40.31 27.22
CA ASP A 78 10.21 40.49 25.83
C ASP A 78 9.14 39.96 24.86
N ALA A 79 8.57 40.84 24.04
CA ALA A 79 7.57 40.47 23.04
C ALA A 79 8.14 39.58 21.93
N HIS A 80 9.45 39.70 21.62
CA HIS A 80 10.06 38.93 20.54
C HIS A 80 10.07 37.43 20.86
N SER A 81 10.26 37.06 22.14
CA SER A 81 10.20 35.69 22.64
C SER A 81 8.87 34.98 22.33
N TYR A 82 7.75 35.71 22.24
CA TYR A 82 6.42 35.17 21.92
C TYR A 82 6.08 35.26 20.43
N SER A 83 6.84 36.05 19.67
CA SER A 83 6.56 36.29 18.26
C SER A 83 6.78 35.05 17.40
N MET A 84 7.68 34.15 17.81
CA MET A 84 8.02 32.91 17.10
C MET A 84 7.56 31.65 17.83
N ILE A 85 6.71 31.78 18.86
CA ILE A 85 6.28 30.62 19.66
C ILE A 85 5.59 29.54 18.81
N ALA A 86 4.85 29.95 17.79
CA ALA A 86 4.25 29.02 16.84
C ALA A 86 5.28 28.26 15.99
N LEU A 87 6.46 28.85 15.73
CA LEU A 87 7.55 28.18 14.99
C LEU A 87 8.39 27.28 15.90
N LEU A 88 8.52 27.65 17.18
CA LEU A 88 9.21 26.85 18.19
C LEU A 88 8.36 25.68 18.70
N ALA A 89 7.04 25.75 18.57
CA ALA A 89 6.16 24.69 18.99
C ALA A 89 6.28 23.46 18.09
N GLY A 90 7.16 22.55 18.53
CA GLY A 90 7.25 21.16 18.10
C GLY A 90 7.89 20.96 16.72
N THR A 91 8.94 20.14 16.68
CA THR A 91 9.39 19.45 15.46
C THR A 91 8.44 18.32 15.06
N THR A 92 7.55 17.92 15.98
CA THR A 92 6.59 16.83 15.83
C THR A 92 5.19 17.40 15.54
N THR A 93 4.79 17.37 14.28
CA THR A 93 3.42 17.68 13.86
C THR A 93 2.57 16.42 13.90
N SER A 94 1.36 16.51 14.48
CA SER A 94 0.44 15.37 14.63
C SER A 94 1.03 14.16 15.39
N PRO A 95 1.47 14.32 16.65
CA PRO A 95 1.97 13.20 17.46
C PRO A 95 0.96 12.05 17.62
N GLU A 96 -0.34 12.32 17.49
CA GLU A 96 -1.41 11.32 17.50
C GLU A 96 -1.49 10.49 16.20
N ARG A 97 -0.81 10.90 15.13
CA ARG A 97 -0.91 10.25 13.82
C ARG A 97 -0.05 8.98 13.79
N LYS A 98 -0.69 7.85 14.08
CA LYS A 98 -0.11 6.53 13.82
C LYS A 98 0.01 6.32 12.31
N PHE A 99 1.22 6.44 11.77
CA PHE A 99 1.50 6.00 10.42
C PHE A 99 1.15 4.51 10.31
N GLY A 100 0.47 4.12 9.23
CA GLY A 100 0.14 2.72 8.99
C GLY A 100 1.40 1.85 8.91
N PRO A 101 1.27 0.51 9.01
CA PRO A 101 2.40 -0.39 8.91
C PRO A 101 3.14 -0.13 7.58
N TYR A 102 4.47 0.04 7.67
CA TYR A 102 5.32 0.23 6.51
C TYR A 102 5.19 -0.98 5.57
N GLN A 103 4.80 -0.73 4.33
CA GLN A 103 4.81 -1.74 3.27
C GLN A 103 6.07 -1.54 2.44
N PRO A 104 7.07 -2.45 2.54
CA PRO A 104 8.28 -2.35 1.72
C PRO A 104 7.94 -2.44 0.23
N PRO A 105 8.71 -1.78 -0.65
CA PRO A 105 8.59 -1.96 -2.09
C PRO A 105 8.72 -3.44 -2.45
N GLN A 106 7.75 -3.97 -3.21
CA GLN A 106 7.81 -5.37 -3.66
C GLN A 106 9.02 -5.58 -4.57
N GLU A 107 9.73 -6.69 -4.37
CA GLU A 107 10.88 -7.07 -5.19
C GLU A 107 10.49 -7.17 -6.68
N PRO A 108 11.39 -6.77 -7.60
CA PRO A 108 11.11 -6.76 -9.03
C PRO A 108 10.77 -8.15 -9.57
N GLU A 109 11.31 -9.22 -8.96
CA GLU A 109 11.00 -10.60 -9.33
C GLU A 109 9.55 -10.99 -9.01
N GLN A 110 9.04 -10.55 -7.85
CA GLN A 110 7.67 -10.83 -7.43
C GLN A 110 6.67 -10.07 -8.30
N LEU A 111 6.96 -8.81 -8.62
CA LEU A 111 6.19 -8.01 -9.56
C LEU A 111 6.18 -8.64 -10.96
N GLY A 112 7.32 -9.14 -11.43
CA GLY A 112 7.43 -9.85 -12.71
C GLY A 112 6.59 -11.14 -12.74
N ALA A 113 6.59 -11.90 -11.65
CA ALA A 113 5.79 -13.11 -11.53
C ALA A 113 4.28 -12.82 -11.50
N GLN A 114 3.86 -11.76 -10.80
CA GLN A 114 2.47 -11.32 -10.76
C GLN A 114 1.99 -10.90 -12.15
N LYS A 115 2.74 -10.03 -12.85
CA LYS A 115 2.42 -9.60 -14.22
C LYS A 115 2.31 -10.78 -15.20
N LYS A 116 3.15 -11.80 -15.07
CA LYS A 116 3.05 -13.03 -15.88
C LYS A 116 1.77 -13.82 -15.59
N ARG A 117 1.35 -13.90 -14.33
CA ARG A 117 0.10 -14.57 -13.93
C ARG A 117 -1.12 -13.80 -14.43
N GLU A 118 -1.11 -12.48 -14.31
CA GLU A 118 -2.17 -11.59 -14.81
C GLU A 118 -2.37 -11.75 -16.31
N ARG A 119 -1.29 -11.69 -17.11
CA ARG A 119 -1.37 -11.90 -18.56
C ARG A 119 -2.01 -13.24 -18.91
N LYS A 120 -1.60 -14.32 -18.24
CA LYS A 120 -2.19 -15.65 -18.47
C LYS A 120 -3.68 -15.67 -18.13
N ALA A 121 -4.07 -15.11 -17.00
CA ALA A 121 -5.48 -15.03 -16.61
C ALA A 121 -6.31 -14.24 -17.63
N ILE A 122 -5.81 -13.08 -18.07
CA ILE A 122 -6.46 -12.26 -19.11
C ILE A 122 -6.62 -13.07 -20.40
N THR A 123 -5.57 -13.76 -20.84
CA THR A 123 -5.61 -14.55 -22.09
C THR A 123 -6.63 -15.69 -21.99
N THR A 124 -6.72 -16.35 -20.83
CA THR A 124 -7.72 -17.40 -20.58
C THR A 124 -9.14 -16.86 -20.66
N ILE A 125 -9.40 -15.69 -20.07
CA ILE A 125 -10.72 -15.04 -20.14
C ILE A 125 -11.09 -14.70 -21.59
N ILE A 126 -10.15 -14.13 -22.35
CA ILE A 126 -10.36 -13.78 -23.76
C ILE A 126 -10.66 -15.04 -24.59
N ASN A 127 -9.90 -16.12 -24.41
CA ASN A 127 -10.14 -17.38 -25.11
C ASN A 127 -11.50 -17.99 -24.76
N GLY A 128 -11.90 -17.95 -23.49
CA GLY A 128 -13.22 -18.42 -23.07
C GLY A 128 -14.36 -17.63 -23.70
N VAL A 129 -14.26 -16.29 -23.71
CA VAL A 129 -15.27 -15.42 -24.34
C VAL A 129 -15.35 -15.66 -25.85
N LEU A 130 -14.20 -15.78 -26.53
CA LEU A 130 -14.16 -16.07 -27.97
C LEU A 130 -14.72 -17.46 -28.29
N SER A 131 -14.51 -18.46 -27.43
CA SER A 131 -15.06 -19.80 -27.57
C SER A 131 -16.60 -19.81 -27.49
N VAL A 132 -17.17 -19.09 -26.52
CA VAL A 132 -18.64 -18.96 -26.35
C VAL A 132 -19.27 -18.21 -27.53
N ILE A 133 -18.70 -17.07 -27.92
CA ILE A 133 -19.24 -16.29 -29.05
C ILE A 133 -19.07 -17.04 -30.37
N GLY A 134 -17.89 -17.63 -30.60
CA GLY A 134 -17.58 -18.38 -31.82
C GLY A 134 -18.46 -19.62 -32.00
N SER A 135 -18.71 -20.37 -30.92
CA SER A 135 -19.61 -21.53 -30.96
C SER A 135 -21.08 -21.13 -31.20
N GLY A 136 -21.55 -20.06 -30.57
CA GLY A 136 -22.90 -19.52 -30.83
C GLY A 136 -23.07 -19.03 -32.27
N ALA A 137 -22.09 -18.28 -32.80
CA ALA A 137 -22.11 -17.81 -34.18
C ALA A 137 -22.02 -18.96 -35.20
N ALA A 138 -21.17 -19.96 -34.94
CA ALA A 138 -21.06 -21.14 -35.78
C ALA A 138 -22.36 -21.96 -35.79
N ALA A 139 -23.01 -22.13 -34.63
CA ALA A 139 -24.32 -22.79 -34.52
C ALA A 139 -25.41 -22.01 -35.29
N TRP A 140 -25.39 -20.68 -35.20
CA TRP A 140 -26.30 -19.82 -35.95
C TRP A 140 -26.16 -19.98 -37.47
N ILE A 141 -24.92 -19.94 -37.98
CA ILE A 141 -24.65 -20.12 -39.42
C ILE A 141 -24.99 -21.54 -39.87
N GLY A 142 -24.64 -22.56 -39.06
CA GLY A 142 -24.98 -23.96 -39.36
C GLY A 142 -26.49 -24.21 -39.45
N SER A 143 -27.28 -23.47 -38.66
CA SER A 143 -28.75 -23.57 -38.68
C SER A 143 -29.42 -22.93 -39.91
N GLU A 144 -28.67 -22.23 -40.78
CA GLU A 144 -29.23 -21.64 -42.02
C GLU A 144 -29.75 -22.69 -42.98
N ARG A 145 -29.15 -23.88 -42.97
CA ARG A 145 -29.51 -24.96 -43.90
C ARG A 145 -30.76 -25.73 -43.49
N THR A 146 -31.30 -25.48 -42.31
CA THR A 146 -32.35 -26.32 -41.69
C THR A 146 -33.77 -25.77 -41.91
N ASN A 147 -33.96 -24.65 -42.62
CA ASN A 147 -35.28 -24.00 -42.84
C ASN A 147 -36.09 -23.74 -41.55
N TRP A 148 -35.42 -23.61 -40.40
CA TRP A 148 -36.09 -23.33 -39.12
C TRP A 148 -36.54 -21.87 -39.04
N ARG A 149 -37.65 -21.63 -38.32
CA ARG A 149 -38.04 -20.26 -37.93
C ARG A 149 -36.90 -19.62 -37.13
N GLN A 150 -36.70 -18.31 -37.32
CA GLN A 150 -35.61 -17.55 -36.70
C GLN A 150 -35.58 -17.69 -35.17
N GLU A 151 -36.75 -17.82 -34.53
CA GLU A 151 -36.89 -18.07 -33.09
C GLU A 151 -36.12 -19.31 -32.63
N TRP A 152 -36.26 -20.43 -33.35
CA TRP A 152 -35.60 -21.69 -33.02
C TRP A 152 -34.09 -21.66 -33.26
N ARG A 153 -33.64 -20.86 -34.23
CA ARG A 153 -32.21 -20.65 -34.51
C ARG A 153 -31.53 -19.90 -33.36
N VAL A 154 -32.20 -18.88 -32.81
CA VAL A 154 -31.65 -18.10 -31.67
C VAL A 154 -31.60 -18.98 -30.43
N LEU A 155 -32.68 -19.72 -30.16
CA LEU A 155 -32.73 -20.64 -29.02
C LEU A 155 -31.64 -21.72 -29.08
N PHE A 156 -31.41 -22.29 -30.27
CA PHE A 156 -30.36 -23.28 -30.47
C PHE A 156 -28.95 -22.70 -30.29
N ALA A 157 -28.68 -21.52 -30.87
CA ALA A 157 -27.38 -20.85 -30.71
C ALA A 157 -27.11 -20.47 -29.24
N LEU A 158 -28.12 -19.99 -28.52
CA LEU A 158 -28.03 -19.68 -27.08
C LEU A 158 -27.77 -20.95 -26.27
N PHE A 159 -28.46 -22.06 -26.58
CA PHE A 159 -28.24 -23.33 -25.91
C PHE A 159 -26.82 -23.85 -26.10
N VAL A 160 -26.27 -23.79 -27.32
CA VAL A 160 -24.88 -24.17 -27.60
C VAL A 160 -23.91 -23.28 -26.82
N ALA A 161 -24.10 -21.97 -26.86
CA ALA A 161 -23.27 -21.01 -26.10
C ALA A 161 -23.32 -21.29 -24.58
N PHE A 162 -24.49 -21.66 -24.05
CA PHE A 162 -24.68 -22.01 -22.64
C PHE A 162 -23.92 -23.28 -22.25
N VAL A 163 -24.00 -24.35 -23.05
CA VAL A 163 -23.25 -25.59 -22.81
C VAL A 163 -21.74 -25.33 -22.82
N VAL A 164 -21.26 -24.53 -23.78
CA VAL A 164 -19.84 -24.16 -23.88
C VAL A 164 -19.42 -23.32 -22.66
N ALA A 165 -20.23 -22.37 -22.22
CA ALA A 165 -19.96 -21.57 -21.02
C ALA A 165 -19.84 -22.43 -19.76
N ILE A 166 -20.71 -23.44 -19.59
CA ILE A 166 -20.61 -24.40 -18.47
C ILE A 166 -19.30 -25.20 -18.59
N SER A 167 -18.98 -25.72 -19.78
CA SER A 167 -17.75 -26.48 -20.01
C SER A 167 -16.48 -25.68 -19.65
N GLU A 168 -16.41 -24.42 -20.09
CA GLU A 168 -15.31 -23.50 -19.76
C GLU A 168 -15.26 -23.19 -18.26
N THR A 169 -16.42 -23.05 -17.60
CA THR A 169 -16.50 -22.81 -16.15
C THR A 169 -15.91 -23.98 -15.36
N VAL A 170 -16.26 -25.21 -15.72
CA VAL A 170 -15.71 -26.42 -15.09
C VAL A 170 -14.20 -26.51 -15.30
N LEU A 171 -13.73 -26.21 -16.51
CA LEU A 171 -12.30 -26.20 -16.83
C LEU A 171 -11.54 -25.13 -16.03
N TYR A 172 -12.14 -23.94 -15.88
CA TYR A 172 -11.60 -22.87 -15.05
C TYR A 172 -11.50 -23.27 -13.58
N ILE A 173 -12.54 -23.89 -13.02
CA ILE A 173 -12.55 -24.37 -11.62
C ILE A 173 -11.43 -25.39 -11.40
N LEU A 174 -11.25 -26.34 -12.32
CA LEU A 174 -10.15 -27.32 -12.26
C LEU A 174 -8.78 -26.64 -12.32
N TRP A 175 -8.61 -25.66 -13.20
CA TRP A 175 -7.37 -24.89 -13.30
C TRP A 175 -7.08 -24.10 -12.02
N GLN A 176 -8.09 -23.43 -11.46
CA GLN A 176 -7.99 -22.65 -10.23
C GLN A 176 -7.60 -23.54 -9.05
N SER A 177 -8.22 -24.73 -8.93
CA SER A 177 -7.90 -25.73 -7.92
C SER A 177 -6.44 -26.20 -8.01
N ARG A 178 -5.92 -26.39 -9.22
CA ARG A 178 -4.52 -26.81 -9.42
C ARG A 178 -3.55 -25.66 -9.13
N SER A 179 -3.91 -24.43 -9.48
CA SER A 179 -3.09 -23.23 -9.27
C SER A 179 -2.91 -22.90 -7.77
N SER A 180 -3.93 -23.12 -6.94
CA SER A 180 -3.87 -22.89 -5.49
C SER A 180 -2.98 -23.91 -4.74
N SER A 181 -2.96 -25.18 -5.19
CA SER A 181 -2.16 -26.24 -4.58
C SER A 181 -0.64 -26.12 -4.82
N SER A 182 -0.25 -25.58 -5.98
CA SER A 182 1.16 -25.46 -6.40
C SER A 182 2.00 -24.52 -5.51
N ASN A 183 1.37 -23.49 -4.93
CA ASN A 183 2.06 -22.58 -4.01
C ASN A 183 2.47 -23.26 -2.69
N LYS A 184 1.80 -24.34 -2.26
CA LYS A 184 2.17 -25.07 -1.02
C LYS A 184 3.40 -25.94 -1.24
N VAL A 185 3.46 -26.67 -2.36
CA VAL A 185 4.58 -27.60 -2.65
C VAL A 185 5.90 -26.88 -2.88
N ARG A 186 5.89 -25.69 -3.51
CA ARG A 186 7.12 -24.91 -3.73
C ARG A 186 7.73 -24.34 -2.45
N LYS A 187 6.92 -24.05 -1.41
CA LYS A 187 7.46 -23.63 -0.11
C LYS A 187 8.27 -24.73 0.57
N TYR A 188 7.83 -25.99 0.47
CA TYR A 188 8.57 -27.12 1.05
C TYR A 188 9.86 -27.46 0.28
N ILE A 189 9.88 -27.28 -1.04
CA ILE A 189 11.08 -27.54 -1.85
C ILE A 189 12.15 -26.45 -1.64
N ASN A 190 11.74 -25.19 -1.48
CA ASN A 190 12.71 -24.09 -1.24
C ASN A 190 13.24 -24.09 0.20
N ALA A 191 12.41 -24.41 1.20
CA ALA A 191 12.88 -24.55 2.58
C ALA A 191 13.95 -25.66 2.72
N LYS A 192 13.82 -26.75 1.97
CA LYS A 192 14.83 -27.83 1.94
C LYS A 192 16.12 -27.44 1.21
N LYS A 193 16.10 -26.37 0.41
CA LYS A 193 17.25 -25.90 -0.36
C LYS A 193 18.08 -24.87 0.40
N GLU A 194 17.46 -24.07 1.28
CA GLU A 194 18.16 -23.16 2.18
C GLU A 194 18.91 -23.90 3.31
N ASP A 195 18.40 -25.05 3.78
CA ASP A 195 19.10 -25.89 4.78
C ASP A 195 20.32 -26.65 4.20
N SER A 196 20.55 -26.63 2.89
CA SER A 196 21.68 -27.36 2.25
C SER A 196 22.82 -26.46 1.78
N GLU A 197 22.78 -25.14 2.02
CA GLU A 197 23.81 -24.21 1.54
C GLU A 197 24.69 -23.64 2.66
N ASN A 198 24.98 -24.45 3.68
CA ASN A 198 26.05 -24.16 4.63
C ASN A 198 26.74 -25.43 5.15
N PRO A 199 27.95 -25.77 4.65
CA PRO A 199 28.89 -26.54 5.43
C PRO A 199 30.20 -25.75 5.59
N SER A 200 30.37 -25.14 6.76
CA SER A 200 31.70 -24.85 7.29
C SER A 200 32.40 -26.17 7.62
N LEU A 201 33.48 -26.47 6.90
CA LEU A 201 34.48 -27.48 7.29
C LEU A 201 35.34 -26.93 8.45
N PRO A 202 35.83 -27.80 9.38
CA PRO A 202 37.11 -28.45 9.11
C PRO A 202 37.19 -29.96 9.47
N ASN A 203 37.90 -30.69 8.59
CA ASN A 203 38.61 -31.98 8.70
C ASN A 203 38.35 -32.95 9.87
N SER A 204 38.04 -34.21 9.50
CA SER A 204 38.92 -35.36 9.78
C SER A 204 38.58 -36.55 8.87
N ASP A 205 39.62 -37.29 8.49
CA ASP A 205 39.65 -38.45 7.59
C ASP A 205 38.64 -39.55 7.91
N THR A 206 37.91 -40.05 6.89
CA THR A 206 37.69 -41.51 6.67
C THR A 206 37.05 -41.78 5.29
N THR A 207 37.89 -42.28 4.38
CA THR A 207 37.70 -43.46 3.51
C THR A 207 36.49 -43.56 2.58
N GLU A 208 36.81 -43.43 1.27
CA GLU A 208 36.35 -44.24 0.12
C GLU A 208 35.06 -45.08 0.25
N MET A 209 33.97 -44.63 -0.38
CA MET A 209 33.24 -45.32 -1.45
C MET A 209 32.00 -44.50 -1.83
N GLU A 210 31.52 -44.67 -3.07
CA GLU A 210 30.24 -44.15 -3.60
C GLU A 210 30.29 -42.88 -4.48
N LYS A 211 31.17 -42.92 -5.48
CA LYS A 211 30.95 -42.26 -6.78
C LYS A 211 30.05 -43.14 -7.66
N ALA A 212 28.74 -42.93 -7.69
CA ALA A 212 27.87 -43.42 -8.78
C ALA A 212 26.44 -42.85 -8.77
N HIS A 213 26.19 -41.53 -8.90
CA HIS A 213 24.82 -41.10 -9.28
C HIS A 213 24.63 -39.68 -9.86
N HIS A 214 25.54 -39.15 -10.69
CA HIS A 214 25.35 -37.81 -11.25
C HIS A 214 25.76 -37.62 -12.72
N ASP A 215 25.44 -38.57 -13.61
CA ASP A 215 25.70 -38.46 -15.07
C ASP A 215 24.44 -38.61 -15.95
N GLY A 216 23.29 -38.09 -15.50
CA GLY A 216 22.00 -38.36 -16.16
C GLY A 216 21.40 -37.30 -17.10
N LEU A 217 21.96 -36.08 -17.25
CA LEU A 217 21.15 -34.96 -17.81
C LEU A 217 21.81 -34.05 -18.85
N ARG A 218 22.95 -34.41 -19.46
CA ARG A 218 23.64 -33.55 -20.45
C ARG A 218 23.83 -34.11 -21.86
N LEU A 219 23.08 -35.11 -22.29
CA LEU A 219 23.23 -35.72 -23.63
C LEU A 219 21.99 -35.64 -24.53
N ARG A 220 21.37 -34.45 -24.69
CA ARG A 220 20.25 -34.28 -25.66
C ARG A 220 20.37 -33.08 -26.61
N ILE A 221 21.56 -32.55 -26.81
CA ILE A 221 21.78 -31.51 -27.84
C ILE A 221 23.11 -31.79 -28.51
N GLN A 222 23.18 -32.76 -29.43
CA GLN A 222 24.23 -32.81 -30.49
C GLN A 222 23.96 -33.78 -31.66
N MET A 223 22.89 -34.59 -31.67
CA MET A 223 22.57 -35.42 -32.85
C MET A 223 21.51 -34.77 -33.75
N LYS A 224 21.87 -33.70 -34.48
CA LYS A 224 21.11 -33.28 -35.68
C LYS A 224 21.90 -32.43 -36.69
N SER A 225 23.18 -32.76 -36.93
CA SER A 225 23.95 -32.10 -38.00
C SER A 225 25.01 -33.00 -38.61
N THR A 226 24.65 -34.18 -39.12
CA THR A 226 25.49 -34.91 -40.08
C THR A 226 24.65 -35.90 -40.89
N SER A 227 23.98 -35.41 -41.94
CA SER A 227 23.69 -36.20 -43.15
C SER A 227 23.04 -35.30 -44.20
N ALA A 228 23.88 -34.71 -45.06
CA ALA A 228 23.52 -34.26 -46.39
C ALA A 228 24.82 -34.25 -47.21
N ASN A 229 25.08 -35.41 -47.83
CA ASN A 229 25.74 -35.47 -49.13
C ASN A 229 24.64 -35.72 -50.16
#